data_AF-A0A060ZV61-F1
#
_entry.id   AF-A0A060ZV61-F1
#
_cell.length_a   1.000
_cell.length_b   1.000
_cell.length_c   1.000
_cell.angle_alpha   90.00
_cell.angle_beta   90.00
_cell.angle_gamma   90.00
#
_symmetry.space_group_name_H-M   'P 1'
#
loop_
_entity.id
_entity.type
_entity.pdbx_description
1 polymer ?
#
loop_
_entity_poly.entity_id
_entity_poly.type
_entity_poly.pdbx_seq_one_letter_code
_entity_poly.pdbx_strand_id
1 'polypeptide(L)'
;MNPSFMFFLQGKSFFYSFLSLLLLFPLFPSFLPSFLPSFLPSFLPSFLPSFLPSFLPSFLPSLSPSLPSPRLLYKAIDSDREDMGPVYNNRVDISIFFIVYLILIAFFMMNIFVGFVIVTFQEQGESEYKNCELDKNQRQCVQYALKAKPLRCYIPKNHYQYNMWYIVTSCYFEYAMFFLIMLNTLCLGMQHCNQSAHVTKLSDTLNMIFTVLFTVEMILKLIAFKAKGYFGDPWNVFDFLIVIGSVVDVILSEVDVSTQNSGSHVCTPMQVVRW
;
A
#
# COMPACT_ATOMS: atom_id res chain seq x y z
N MET A 1 20.35 -24.10 38.65
CA MET A 1 20.08 -22.72 38.17
C MET A 1 19.51 -22.81 36.78
N ASN A 2 18.34 -22.22 36.55
CA ASN A 2 17.50 -22.49 35.37
C ASN A 2 18.05 -21.78 34.11
N PRO A 3 18.33 -22.47 32.99
CA PRO A 3 18.93 -21.90 31.77
C PRO A 3 18.08 -20.81 31.09
N SER A 4 16.80 -20.69 31.43
CA SER A 4 15.91 -19.64 30.94
C SER A 4 16.27 -18.23 31.44
N PHE A 5 16.98 -18.11 32.57
CA PHE A 5 17.35 -16.80 33.14
C PHE A 5 18.60 -16.21 32.45
N MET A 6 19.46 -17.05 31.89
CA MET A 6 20.68 -16.63 31.19
C MET A 6 20.37 -16.07 29.79
N PHE A 7 19.38 -16.66 29.08
CA PHE A 7 18.86 -16.12 27.81
C PHE A 7 18.26 -14.71 27.96
N PHE A 8 17.62 -14.42 29.11
CA PHE A 8 17.01 -13.11 29.36
C PHE A 8 18.05 -12.00 29.63
N LEU A 9 19.23 -12.36 30.18
CA LEU A 9 20.34 -11.43 30.39
C LEU A 9 21.13 -11.16 29.10
N GLN A 10 21.29 -12.17 28.24
CA GLN A 10 21.99 -12.04 26.96
C GLN A 10 21.19 -11.22 25.93
N GLY A 11 19.86 -11.38 25.91
CA GLY A 11 18.97 -10.56 25.08
C GLY A 11 18.93 -9.07 25.47
N LYS A 12 19.06 -8.76 26.77
CA LYS A 12 19.15 -7.37 27.25
C LYS A 12 20.46 -6.71 26.83
N SER A 13 21.59 -7.39 26.97
CA SER A 13 22.90 -6.87 26.54
C SER A 13 22.94 -6.60 25.03
N PHE A 14 22.34 -7.49 24.21
CA PHE A 14 22.20 -7.31 22.76
C PHE A 14 21.31 -6.11 22.40
N PHE A 15 20.20 -5.91 23.12
CA PHE A 15 19.31 -4.76 22.92
C PHE A 15 19.98 -3.43 23.28
N TYR A 16 20.77 -3.38 24.37
CA TYR A 16 21.54 -2.18 24.73
C TYR A 16 22.68 -1.90 23.74
N SER A 17 23.35 -2.93 23.22
CA SER A 17 24.38 -2.76 22.18
C SER A 17 23.78 -2.28 20.85
N PHE A 18 22.62 -2.81 20.46
CA PHE A 18 21.87 -2.41 19.27
C PHE A 18 21.31 -0.98 19.39
N LEU A 19 20.73 -0.62 20.53
CA LEU A 19 20.24 0.73 20.81
C LEU A 19 21.40 1.74 20.93
N SER A 20 22.54 1.32 21.48
CA SER A 20 23.76 2.14 21.53
C SER A 20 24.37 2.36 20.15
N LEU A 21 24.28 1.39 19.23
CA LEU A 21 24.71 1.52 17.82
C LEU A 21 23.75 2.42 17.03
N LEU A 22 22.44 2.34 17.31
CA LEU A 22 21.40 3.19 16.72
C LEU A 22 21.48 4.65 17.23
N LEU A 23 21.88 4.84 18.50
CA LEU A 23 22.15 6.16 19.10
C LEU A 23 23.50 6.75 18.66
N LEU A 24 24.39 5.97 18.05
CA LEU A 24 25.66 6.42 17.44
C LEU A 24 25.50 6.79 15.95
N PHE A 25 24.33 6.51 15.36
CA PHE A 25 23.93 6.91 14.01
C PHE A 25 23.99 8.44 13.73
N PRO A 26 23.91 9.37 14.72
CA PRO A 26 24.14 10.80 14.51
C PRO A 26 25.61 11.18 14.29
N LEU A 27 26.58 10.24 14.32
CA LEU A 27 28.01 10.53 14.14
C LEU A 27 28.49 10.35 12.69
N PHE A 28 27.64 9.82 11.80
CA PHE A 28 27.86 9.72 10.35
C PHE A 28 27.63 10.99 9.48
N PRO A 29 26.96 12.09 9.92
CA PRO A 29 26.68 13.23 9.06
C PRO A 29 27.89 14.15 8.82
N SER A 30 29.07 13.87 9.38
CA SER A 30 30.30 14.63 9.12
C SER A 30 31.13 14.09 7.94
N PHE A 31 30.89 12.85 7.51
CA PHE A 31 31.62 12.24 6.38
C PHE A 31 30.89 12.42 5.03
N LEU A 32 29.56 12.51 5.04
CA LEU A 32 28.73 12.67 3.85
C LEU A 32 28.88 14.06 3.14
N PRO A 33 28.85 15.20 3.86
CA PRO A 33 28.85 16.53 3.22
C PRO A 33 30.19 16.94 2.61
N SER A 34 31.29 16.32 3.03
CA SER A 34 32.65 16.57 2.52
C SER A 34 33.03 15.64 1.36
N PHE A 35 32.47 14.43 1.33
CA PHE A 35 32.74 13.43 0.29
C PHE A 35 31.81 13.59 -0.94
N LEU A 36 30.53 13.91 -0.76
CA LEU A 36 29.57 14.04 -1.88
C LEU A 36 29.93 15.14 -2.92
N PRO A 37 30.30 16.38 -2.53
CA PRO A 37 30.48 17.46 -3.50
C PRO A 37 31.74 17.31 -4.36
N SER A 38 32.73 16.55 -3.88
CA SER A 38 34.02 16.33 -4.55
C SER A 38 34.02 15.04 -5.38
N PHE A 39 33.27 14.01 -4.97
CA PHE A 39 33.23 12.71 -5.64
C PHE A 39 32.15 12.62 -6.73
N LEU A 40 30.95 13.18 -6.55
CA LEU A 40 29.87 13.06 -7.55
C LEU A 40 30.17 13.69 -8.92
N PRO A 41 30.69 14.93 -9.03
CA PRO A 41 30.82 15.59 -10.33
C PRO A 41 31.91 15.00 -11.22
N SER A 42 32.90 14.33 -10.62
CA SER A 42 34.06 13.75 -11.30
C SER A 42 33.88 12.26 -11.61
N PHE A 43 33.13 11.54 -10.77
CA PHE A 43 32.92 10.10 -10.92
C PHE A 43 31.70 9.74 -11.78
N LEU A 44 30.57 10.46 -11.69
CA LEU A 44 29.35 10.12 -12.44
C LEU A 44 29.51 10.15 -13.97
N PRO A 45 30.10 11.18 -14.59
CA PRO A 45 30.10 11.29 -16.06
C PRO A 45 30.97 10.24 -16.77
N SER A 46 31.97 9.70 -16.07
CA SER A 46 32.96 8.76 -16.62
C SER A 46 32.67 7.30 -16.24
N PHE A 47 32.03 7.06 -15.09
CA PHE A 47 31.74 5.71 -14.60
C PHE A 47 30.40 5.17 -15.10
N LEU A 48 29.36 6.01 -15.25
CA LEU A 48 28.02 5.55 -15.62
C LEU A 48 27.90 4.91 -17.02
N PRO A 49 28.46 5.51 -18.10
CA PRO A 49 28.22 4.99 -19.46
C PRO A 49 28.86 3.62 -19.71
N SER A 50 29.89 3.27 -18.95
CA SER A 50 30.69 2.05 -19.12
C SER A 50 30.36 0.96 -18.10
N PHE A 51 29.96 1.34 -16.88
CA PHE A 51 29.67 0.41 -15.79
C PHE A 51 28.24 -0.15 -15.85
N LEU A 52 27.24 0.66 -16.21
CA LEU A 52 25.83 0.23 -16.17
C LEU A 52 25.46 -0.89 -17.15
N PRO A 53 25.88 -0.86 -18.44
CA PRO A 53 25.55 -1.92 -19.39
C PRO A 53 26.25 -3.25 -19.08
N SER A 54 27.37 -3.21 -18.35
CA SER A 54 28.20 -4.36 -18.03
C SER A 54 27.94 -4.93 -16.62
N PHE A 55 27.57 -4.07 -15.66
CA PHE A 55 27.35 -4.42 -14.26
C PHE A 55 25.90 -4.82 -13.96
N LEU A 56 24.89 -4.15 -14.52
CA LEU A 56 23.49 -4.45 -14.17
C LEU A 56 23.01 -5.86 -14.59
N PRO A 57 23.38 -6.39 -15.78
CA PRO A 57 23.06 -7.75 -16.18
C PRO A 57 23.86 -8.83 -15.43
N SER A 58 25.03 -8.49 -14.87
CA SER A 58 25.89 -9.41 -14.13
C SER A 58 25.66 -9.34 -12.61
N PHE A 59 25.19 -8.19 -12.10
CA PHE A 59 25.01 -7.92 -10.67
C PHE A 59 23.60 -8.24 -10.16
N LEU A 60 22.55 -8.08 -10.98
CA LEU A 60 21.17 -8.47 -10.61
C LEU A 60 21.01 -9.98 -10.41
N PRO A 61 21.52 -10.86 -11.30
CA PRO A 61 21.48 -12.29 -11.06
C PRO A 61 22.38 -12.70 -9.89
N SER A 62 23.47 -11.96 -9.61
CA SER A 62 24.29 -12.21 -8.42
C SER A 62 23.69 -11.68 -7.11
N LEU A 63 22.70 -10.76 -7.15
CA LEU A 63 21.98 -10.31 -5.95
C LEU A 63 20.99 -11.35 -5.41
N SER A 64 20.43 -12.19 -6.28
CA SER A 64 19.58 -13.32 -5.86
C SER A 64 20.30 -14.35 -4.95
N PRO A 65 21.59 -14.67 -5.16
CA PRO A 65 22.39 -15.44 -4.20
C PRO A 65 23.19 -14.59 -3.18
N SER A 66 23.30 -13.25 -3.33
CA SER A 66 24.19 -12.41 -2.51
C SER A 66 23.53 -11.49 -1.47
N LEU A 67 22.23 -11.61 -1.20
CA LEU A 67 21.88 -11.44 0.23
C LEU A 67 22.59 -12.60 0.92
N PRO A 68 23.42 -12.38 1.96
CA PRO A 68 23.88 -13.48 2.78
C PRO A 68 22.60 -14.13 3.29
N SER A 69 22.25 -15.28 2.68
CA SER A 69 21.14 -16.07 3.18
C SER A 69 21.40 -16.25 4.68
N PRO A 70 20.36 -16.32 5.53
CA PRO A 70 20.56 -16.53 6.96
C PRO A 70 21.58 -17.67 7.23
N ARG A 71 21.64 -18.66 6.33
CA ARG A 71 22.59 -19.77 6.29
C ARG A 71 24.07 -19.36 6.20
N LEU A 72 24.45 -18.36 5.40
CA LEU A 72 25.85 -17.89 5.30
C LEU A 72 26.27 -17.20 6.61
N LEU A 73 25.38 -16.40 7.18
CA LEU A 73 25.60 -15.73 8.46
C LEU A 73 25.77 -16.77 9.58
N TYR A 74 24.87 -17.75 9.67
CA TYR A 74 25.00 -18.85 10.65
C TYR A 74 26.28 -19.65 10.46
N LYS A 75 26.67 -19.95 9.21
CA LYS A 75 27.93 -20.65 8.91
C LYS A 75 29.17 -19.83 9.33
N ALA A 76 29.10 -18.51 9.25
CA ALA A 76 30.17 -17.63 9.72
C ALA A 76 30.22 -17.55 11.26
N ILE A 77 29.06 -17.51 11.93
CA ILE A 77 28.96 -17.52 13.40
C ILE A 77 29.50 -18.83 13.98
N ASP A 78 29.22 -19.95 13.31
CA ASP A 78 29.65 -21.29 13.73
C ASP A 78 31.09 -21.63 13.31
N SER A 79 31.82 -20.71 12.67
CA SER A 79 33.18 -20.96 12.22
C SER A 79 34.18 -21.07 13.39
N ASP A 80 35.11 -22.02 13.30
CA ASP A 80 36.19 -22.21 14.27
C ASP A 80 37.58 -21.99 13.62
N ARG A 81 38.63 -22.70 14.06
CA ARG A 81 39.99 -22.56 13.53
C ARG A 81 40.14 -23.28 12.18
N GLU A 82 41.25 -23.02 11.50
CA GLU A 82 41.61 -23.72 10.26
C GLU A 82 41.54 -25.25 10.47
N ASP A 83 40.97 -25.94 9.48
CA ASP A 83 40.76 -27.41 9.45
C ASP A 83 39.88 -28.01 10.55
N MET A 84 39.15 -27.18 11.32
CA MET A 84 38.19 -27.63 12.34
C MET A 84 36.74 -27.54 11.86
N GLY A 85 35.90 -28.46 12.34
CA GLY A 85 34.45 -28.44 12.10
C GLY A 85 33.75 -27.27 12.80
N PRO A 86 32.53 -26.91 12.38
CA PRO A 86 31.80 -25.79 12.96
C PRO A 86 31.39 -26.06 14.41
N VAL A 87 31.51 -25.05 15.26
CA VAL A 87 31.09 -25.08 16.66
C VAL A 87 29.94 -24.08 16.83
N TYR A 88 28.81 -24.56 17.34
CA TYR A 88 27.60 -23.76 17.48
C TYR A 88 27.83 -22.49 18.33
N ASN A 89 27.48 -21.32 17.78
CA ASN A 89 27.61 -20.00 18.44
C ASN A 89 29.04 -19.65 18.91
N ASN A 90 30.07 -20.13 18.21
CA ASN A 90 31.46 -19.88 18.59
C ASN A 90 31.85 -18.40 18.47
N ARG A 91 31.48 -17.74 17.36
CA ARG A 91 31.94 -16.38 17.01
C ARG A 91 30.78 -15.47 16.64
N VAL A 92 29.91 -15.20 17.61
CA VAL A 92 28.75 -14.29 17.44
C VAL A 92 29.18 -12.87 17.04
N ASP A 93 30.38 -12.43 17.40
CA ASP A 93 30.92 -11.10 17.06
C ASP A 93 31.03 -10.86 15.54
N ILE A 94 31.22 -11.92 14.74
CA ILE A 94 31.28 -11.86 13.27
C ILE A 94 29.95 -11.37 12.69
N SER A 95 28.82 -11.55 13.39
CA SER A 95 27.50 -11.10 12.95
C SER A 95 27.43 -9.59 12.76
N ILE A 96 28.14 -8.83 13.61
CA ILE A 96 28.15 -7.36 13.57
C ILE A 96 28.78 -6.89 12.25
N PHE A 97 29.86 -7.54 11.82
CA PHE A 97 30.50 -7.25 10.53
C PHE A 97 29.54 -7.43 9.36
N PHE A 98 28.81 -8.55 9.30
CA PHE A 98 27.82 -8.79 8.23
C PHE A 98 26.67 -7.78 8.26
N ILE A 99 26.16 -7.41 9.44
CA ILE A 99 25.06 -6.44 9.57
C ILE A 99 25.51 -5.05 9.07
N VAL A 100 26.68 -4.59 9.50
CA VAL A 100 27.24 -3.29 9.06
C VAL A 100 27.51 -3.31 7.56
N TYR A 101 28.10 -4.38 7.03
CA TYR A 101 28.34 -4.56 5.61
C TYR A 101 27.06 -4.49 4.77
N LEU A 102 25.98 -5.14 5.23
CA LEU A 102 24.69 -5.11 4.52
C LEU A 102 24.05 -3.74 4.52
N ILE A 103 24.08 -3.02 5.65
CA ILE A 103 23.53 -1.66 5.74
C ILE A 103 24.30 -0.73 4.80
N LEU A 104 25.63 -0.79 4.79
CA LEU A 104 26.45 0.03 3.92
C LEU A 104 26.18 -0.26 2.44
N ILE A 105 26.21 -1.53 2.02
CA ILE A 105 25.97 -1.88 0.61
C ILE A 105 24.54 -1.51 0.20
N ALA A 106 23.53 -1.78 1.02
CA ALA A 106 22.15 -1.43 0.69
C ALA A 106 21.98 0.08 0.52
N PHE A 107 22.58 0.88 1.41
CA PHE A 107 22.52 2.34 1.34
C PHE A 107 23.20 2.88 0.08
N PHE A 108 24.40 2.41 -0.25
CA PHE A 108 25.10 2.83 -1.46
C PHE A 108 24.38 2.38 -2.73
N MET A 109 23.87 1.15 -2.77
CA MET A 109 23.16 0.63 -3.96
C MET A 109 21.87 1.39 -4.24
N MET A 110 21.09 1.72 -3.21
CA MET A 110 19.89 2.53 -3.40
C MET A 110 20.22 3.93 -3.91
N ASN A 111 21.24 4.59 -3.36
CA ASN A 111 21.61 5.94 -3.78
C ASN A 111 22.18 5.99 -5.21
N ILE A 112 22.98 4.99 -5.61
CA ILE A 112 23.49 4.89 -6.99
C ILE A 112 22.33 4.64 -7.97
N PHE A 113 21.42 3.73 -7.62
CA PHE A 113 20.26 3.44 -8.45
C PHE A 113 19.37 4.68 -8.64
N VAL A 114 19.02 5.36 -7.55
CA VAL A 114 18.21 6.59 -7.58
C VAL A 114 18.92 7.68 -8.38
N GLY A 115 20.23 7.86 -8.17
CA GLY A 115 21.02 8.83 -8.93
C GLY A 115 20.99 8.57 -10.44
N PHE A 116 21.17 7.32 -10.86
CA PHE A 116 21.09 6.94 -12.27
C PHE A 116 19.70 7.19 -12.86
N VAL A 117 18.66 6.78 -12.16
CA VAL A 117 17.27 6.96 -12.58
C VAL A 117 16.98 8.45 -12.75
N ILE A 118 17.35 9.29 -11.78
CA ILE A 118 17.11 10.74 -11.88
C ILE A 118 17.84 11.35 -13.08
N VAL A 119 19.13 11.03 -13.28
CA VAL A 119 19.91 11.59 -14.39
C VAL A 119 19.34 11.18 -15.74
N THR A 120 18.96 9.91 -15.90
CA THR A 120 18.35 9.43 -17.15
C THR A 120 16.98 10.06 -17.42
N PHE A 121 16.13 10.21 -16.40
CA PHE A 121 14.86 10.90 -16.55
C PHE A 121 15.02 12.39 -16.84
N GLN A 122 16.03 13.04 -16.25
CA GLN A 122 16.35 14.43 -16.55
C GLN A 122 16.85 14.59 -17.99
N GLU A 123 17.75 13.73 -18.46
CA GLU A 123 18.27 13.79 -19.83
C GLU A 123 17.18 13.52 -20.88
N GLN A 124 16.31 12.54 -20.66
CA GLN A 124 15.14 12.30 -21.52
C GLN A 124 14.16 13.49 -21.44
N GLY A 125 13.91 14.00 -20.24
CA GLY A 125 13.02 15.12 -19.99
C GLY A 125 13.56 16.48 -20.46
N GLU A 126 14.86 16.64 -20.72
CA GLU A 126 15.45 17.85 -21.30
C GLU A 126 15.59 17.73 -22.82
N SER A 127 15.94 16.54 -23.33
CA SER A 127 16.06 16.28 -24.77
C SER A 127 14.72 16.38 -25.51
N GLU A 128 13.60 15.97 -24.89
CA GLU A 128 12.26 16.11 -25.47
C GLU A 128 11.84 17.58 -25.67
N TYR A 129 12.41 18.51 -24.89
CA TYR A 129 12.05 19.94 -24.92
C TYR A 129 13.12 20.83 -25.54
N LYS A 130 14.27 20.25 -25.92
CA LYS A 130 15.34 20.97 -26.62
C LYS A 130 14.81 21.45 -27.97
N ASN A 131 14.96 22.74 -28.26
CA ASN A 131 14.51 23.42 -29.49
C ASN A 131 13.00 23.72 -29.62
N CYS A 132 12.21 23.64 -28.55
CA CYS A 132 10.84 24.16 -28.56
C CYS A 132 10.82 25.63 -28.12
N GLU A 133 10.09 26.49 -28.83
CA GLU A 133 9.92 27.91 -28.47
C GLU A 133 9.12 28.13 -27.16
N LEU A 134 8.43 27.10 -26.69
CA LEU A 134 7.45 27.18 -25.61
C LEU A 134 7.89 26.32 -24.41
N ASP A 135 7.85 26.89 -23.20
CA ASP A 135 8.19 26.20 -21.95
C ASP A 135 7.20 25.05 -21.62
N LYS A 136 7.61 24.09 -20.77
CA LYS A 136 6.79 22.93 -20.36
C LYS A 136 5.41 23.35 -19.84
N ASN A 137 5.38 24.36 -18.96
CA ASN A 137 4.16 24.85 -18.34
C ASN A 137 3.22 25.53 -19.36
N GLN A 138 3.81 26.30 -20.27
CA GLN A 138 3.08 26.99 -21.33
C GLN A 138 2.45 25.99 -22.31
N ARG A 139 3.19 24.96 -22.72
CA ARG A 139 2.67 23.88 -23.59
C ARG A 139 1.53 23.13 -22.92
N GLN A 140 1.65 22.81 -21.63
CA GLN A 140 0.57 22.15 -20.88
C GLN A 140 -0.68 23.02 -20.80
N CYS A 141 -0.53 24.33 -20.56
CA CYS A 141 -1.64 25.28 -20.53
C CYS A 141 -2.34 25.39 -21.89
N VAL A 142 -1.56 25.59 -22.97
CA VAL A 142 -2.09 25.69 -24.33
C VAL A 142 -2.78 24.39 -24.74
N GLN A 143 -2.16 23.24 -24.46
CA GLN A 143 -2.75 21.95 -24.76
C GLN A 143 -4.04 21.69 -23.98
N TYR A 144 -4.10 22.09 -22.71
CA TYR A 144 -5.32 22.01 -21.92
C TYR A 144 -6.42 22.89 -22.51
N ALA A 145 -6.10 24.16 -22.83
CA ALA A 145 -7.05 25.09 -23.43
C ALA A 145 -7.60 24.59 -24.78
N LEU A 146 -6.75 24.01 -25.63
CA LEU A 146 -7.15 23.47 -26.93
C LEU A 146 -7.92 22.14 -26.84
N LYS A 147 -7.67 21.31 -25.82
CA LYS A 147 -8.30 19.99 -25.65
C LYS A 147 -9.50 19.99 -24.70
N ALA A 148 -9.73 21.08 -23.96
CA ALA A 148 -10.81 21.18 -23.01
C ALA A 148 -12.16 20.98 -23.70
N LYS A 149 -12.98 20.08 -23.15
CA LYS A 149 -14.35 19.85 -23.57
C LYS A 149 -15.30 20.30 -22.45
N PRO A 150 -16.48 20.82 -22.79
CA PRO A 150 -17.45 21.21 -21.77
C PRO A 150 -17.87 20.00 -20.94
N LEU A 151 -17.94 20.18 -19.62
CA LEU A 151 -18.45 19.17 -18.70
C LEU A 151 -19.96 19.02 -18.88
N ARG A 152 -20.46 17.79 -18.84
CA ARG A 152 -21.91 17.51 -18.91
C ARG A 152 -22.54 17.70 -17.52
N CYS A 153 -23.06 18.89 -17.25
CA CYS A 153 -23.91 19.13 -16.08
C CYS A 153 -25.39 18.95 -16.47
N TYR A 154 -26.10 18.03 -15.81
CA TYR A 154 -27.53 17.81 -16.03
C TYR A 154 -28.33 18.64 -15.02
N ILE A 155 -29.17 19.56 -15.52
CA ILE A 155 -30.09 20.36 -14.71
C ILE A 155 -31.53 20.01 -15.11
N PRO A 156 -32.36 19.48 -14.19
CA PRO A 156 -33.74 19.12 -14.49
C PRO A 156 -34.65 20.35 -14.66
N LYS A 157 -35.67 20.24 -15.51
CA LYS A 157 -36.63 21.34 -15.78
C LYS A 157 -37.88 21.31 -14.88
N ASN A 158 -38.27 20.14 -14.38
CA ASN A 158 -39.49 19.98 -13.59
C ASN A 158 -39.26 20.35 -12.12
N HIS A 159 -40.20 21.05 -11.47
CA HIS A 159 -40.04 21.57 -10.11
C HIS A 159 -39.83 20.46 -9.07
N TYR A 160 -40.63 19.39 -9.10
CA TYR A 160 -40.46 18.25 -8.19
C TYR A 160 -39.13 17.52 -8.40
N GLN A 161 -38.71 17.35 -9.65
CA GLN A 161 -37.41 16.74 -9.98
C GLN A 161 -36.25 17.63 -9.55
N TYR A 162 -36.40 18.95 -9.68
CA TYR A 162 -35.41 19.92 -9.25
C TYR A 162 -35.22 19.89 -7.72
N ASN A 163 -36.30 19.77 -6.94
CA ASN A 163 -36.18 19.63 -5.49
C ASN A 163 -35.41 18.36 -5.09
N MET A 164 -35.69 17.22 -5.74
CA MET A 164 -34.94 15.98 -5.49
C MET A 164 -33.48 16.10 -5.91
N TRP A 165 -33.22 16.69 -7.08
CA TRP A 165 -31.86 16.96 -7.56
C TRP A 165 -31.09 17.89 -6.64
N TYR A 166 -31.73 18.93 -6.10
CA TYR A 166 -31.13 19.85 -5.15
C TYR A 166 -30.75 19.15 -3.84
N ILE A 167 -31.59 18.24 -3.32
CA ILE A 167 -31.28 17.45 -2.12
C ILE A 167 -30.09 16.53 -2.36
N VAL A 168 -30.13 15.73 -3.44
CA VAL A 168 -29.11 14.73 -3.76
C VAL A 168 -27.76 15.36 -4.12
N THR A 169 -27.76 16.55 -4.72
CA THR A 169 -26.54 17.30 -5.09
C THR A 169 -26.02 18.18 -3.95
N SER A 170 -26.70 18.21 -2.80
CA SER A 170 -26.27 19.04 -1.67
C SER A 170 -25.05 18.46 -0.96
N CYS A 171 -24.14 19.31 -0.50
CA CYS A 171 -22.98 18.89 0.29
C CYS A 171 -23.37 18.10 1.55
N TYR A 172 -24.53 18.41 2.15
CA TYR A 172 -25.03 17.71 3.33
C TYR A 172 -25.35 16.24 3.03
N PHE A 173 -25.94 15.96 1.87
CA PHE A 173 -26.24 14.61 1.43
C PHE A 173 -24.94 13.83 1.16
N GLU A 174 -23.96 14.44 0.51
CA GLU A 174 -22.65 13.84 0.29
C GLU A 174 -21.95 13.48 1.62
N TYR A 175 -21.95 14.38 2.60
CA TYR A 175 -21.38 14.09 3.92
C TYR A 175 -22.15 13.01 4.68
N ALA A 176 -23.48 12.97 4.56
CA ALA A 176 -24.30 11.91 5.17
C ALA A 176 -23.95 10.54 4.58
N MET A 177 -23.77 10.44 3.26
CA MET A 177 -23.38 9.19 2.61
C MET A 177 -21.97 8.76 2.98
N PHE A 178 -21.02 9.69 3.02
CA PHE A 178 -19.67 9.43 3.48
C PHE A 178 -19.66 8.91 4.93
N PHE A 179 -20.47 9.51 5.80
CA PHE A 179 -20.63 9.06 7.18
C PHE A 179 -21.21 7.64 7.27
N LEU A 180 -22.20 7.29 6.44
CA LEU A 180 -22.76 5.94 6.39
C LEU A 180 -21.74 4.89 5.92
N ILE A 181 -20.92 5.22 4.92
CA ILE A 181 -19.83 4.33 4.45
C ILE A 181 -18.80 4.11 5.57
N MET A 182 -18.43 5.17 6.29
CA MET A 182 -17.53 5.06 7.44
C MET A 182 -18.11 4.16 8.54
N LEU A 183 -19.39 4.34 8.87
CA LEU A 183 -20.06 3.54 9.90
C LEU A 183 -20.19 2.07 9.48
N ASN A 184 -20.51 1.80 8.21
CA ASN A 184 -20.54 0.45 7.65
C ASN A 184 -19.17 -0.23 7.73
N THR A 185 -18.11 0.48 7.34
CA THR A 185 -16.74 -0.05 7.40
C THR A 185 -16.32 -0.36 8.85
N LEU A 186 -16.72 0.47 9.81
CA LEU A 186 -16.50 0.20 11.24
C LEU A 186 -17.29 -1.02 11.71
N CYS A 187 -18.55 -1.20 11.26
CA CYS A 187 -19.36 -2.37 11.58
C CYS A 187 -18.71 -3.67 11.07
N LEU A 188 -18.21 -3.68 9.83
CA LEU A 188 -17.47 -4.82 9.28
C LEU A 188 -16.16 -5.07 10.05
N GLY A 189 -15.43 -4.01 10.42
CA GLY A 189 -14.18 -4.12 11.18
C GLY A 189 -14.32 -4.60 12.62
N MET A 190 -15.52 -4.50 13.22
CA MET A 190 -15.79 -4.98 14.58
C MET A 190 -16.03 -6.49 14.67
N GLN A 191 -16.23 -7.18 13.54
CA GLN A 191 -16.48 -8.63 13.52
C GLN A 191 -15.22 -9.40 13.93
N HIS A 192 -15.35 -10.34 14.88
CA HIS A 192 -14.23 -11.16 15.35
C HIS A 192 -14.57 -12.64 15.45
N CYS A 193 -13.55 -13.50 15.46
CA CYS A 193 -13.73 -14.94 15.65
C CYS A 193 -14.23 -15.24 17.08
N ASN A 194 -15.10 -16.25 17.24
CA ASN A 194 -15.75 -16.63 18.51
C ASN A 194 -16.60 -15.52 19.15
N GLN A 195 -17.36 -14.81 18.34
CA GLN A 195 -18.26 -13.76 18.78
C GLN A 195 -19.55 -14.31 19.39
N SER A 196 -20.13 -13.58 20.35
CA SER A 196 -21.39 -13.98 20.96
C SER A 196 -22.55 -13.85 19.97
N ALA A 197 -23.56 -14.72 20.09
CA ALA A 197 -24.70 -14.76 19.18
C ALA A 197 -25.45 -13.42 19.08
N HIS A 198 -25.44 -12.61 20.15
CA HIS A 198 -26.02 -11.28 20.15
C HIS A 198 -25.29 -10.31 19.22
N VAL A 199 -23.96 -10.29 19.24
CA VAL A 199 -23.19 -9.34 18.40
C VAL A 199 -23.26 -9.78 16.94
N THR A 200 -23.31 -11.08 16.64
CA THR A 200 -23.55 -11.58 15.27
C THR A 200 -24.91 -11.11 14.75
N LYS A 201 -25.99 -11.32 15.53
CA LYS A 201 -27.34 -10.86 15.14
C LYS A 201 -27.42 -9.34 14.95
N LEU A 202 -26.72 -8.57 15.78
CA LEU A 202 -26.63 -7.12 15.63
C LEU A 202 -25.89 -6.73 14.35
N SER A 203 -24.76 -7.39 14.04
CA SER A 203 -24.03 -7.14 12.80
C SER A 203 -24.87 -7.44 11.56
N ASP A 204 -25.61 -8.55 11.54
CA ASP A 204 -26.49 -8.91 10.42
C ASP A 204 -27.62 -7.87 10.26
N THR A 205 -28.19 -7.43 11.38
CA THR A 205 -29.23 -6.38 11.38
C THR A 205 -28.68 -5.05 10.85
N LEU A 206 -27.47 -4.66 11.24
CA LEU A 206 -26.83 -3.43 10.76
C LEU A 206 -26.49 -3.50 9.27
N ASN A 207 -25.96 -4.61 8.78
CA ASN A 207 -25.68 -4.83 7.36
C ASN A 207 -26.95 -4.72 6.52
N MET A 208 -28.08 -5.24 7.00
CA MET A 208 -29.38 -5.07 6.36
C MET A 208 -29.80 -3.60 6.32
N ILE A 209 -29.65 -2.87 7.43
CA ILE A 209 -29.99 -1.43 7.51
C ILE A 209 -29.15 -0.62 6.51
N PHE A 210 -27.85 -0.85 6.42
CA PHE A 210 -27.00 -0.16 5.45
C PHE A 210 -27.39 -0.44 4.01
N THR A 211 -27.69 -1.71 3.69
CA THR A 211 -28.16 -2.10 2.35
C THR A 211 -29.43 -1.34 1.98
N VAL A 212 -30.38 -1.20 2.91
CA VAL A 212 -31.61 -0.42 2.68
C VAL A 212 -31.29 1.06 2.49
N LEU A 213 -30.41 1.65 3.29
CA LEU A 213 -30.04 3.06 3.19
C LEU A 213 -29.36 3.39 1.84
N PHE A 214 -28.39 2.58 1.40
CA PHE A 214 -27.76 2.74 0.08
C PHE A 214 -28.75 2.49 -1.07
N THR A 215 -29.71 1.57 -0.90
CA THR A 215 -30.77 1.36 -1.89
C THR A 215 -31.68 2.60 -2.02
N VAL A 216 -32.05 3.22 -0.90
CA VAL A 216 -32.86 4.46 -0.91
C VAL A 216 -32.09 5.60 -1.57
N GLU A 217 -30.81 5.75 -1.27
CA GLU A 217 -29.92 6.72 -1.94
C GLU A 217 -29.92 6.53 -3.47
N MET A 218 -29.72 5.29 -3.92
CA MET A 218 -29.73 4.93 -5.35
C MET A 218 -31.06 5.31 -6.01
N ILE A 219 -32.20 5.03 -5.35
CA ILE A 219 -33.54 5.39 -5.86
C ILE A 219 -33.70 6.91 -5.96
N LEU A 220 -33.26 7.66 -4.95
CA LEU A 220 -33.31 9.13 -4.96
C LEU A 220 -32.47 9.71 -6.11
N LYS A 221 -31.25 9.20 -6.32
CA LYS A 221 -30.39 9.58 -7.46
C LYS A 221 -31.02 9.23 -8.81
N LEU A 222 -31.64 8.06 -8.95
CA LEU A 222 -32.34 7.65 -10.18
C LEU A 222 -33.51 8.57 -10.53
N ILE A 223 -34.28 9.01 -9.53
CA ILE A 223 -35.39 9.97 -9.72
C ILE A 223 -34.84 11.35 -10.09
N ALA A 224 -33.77 11.80 -9.43
CA ALA A 224 -33.15 13.11 -9.66
C ALA A 224 -32.54 13.24 -11.08
N PHE A 225 -31.70 12.29 -11.49
CA PHE A 225 -30.93 12.37 -12.73
C PHE A 225 -31.62 11.71 -13.94
N LYS A 226 -32.70 10.95 -13.72
CA LYS A 226 -33.25 9.96 -14.67
C LYS A 226 -32.23 8.90 -15.06
N ALA A 227 -32.69 7.76 -15.58
CA ALA A 227 -31.80 6.65 -15.97
C ALA A 227 -30.66 7.09 -16.90
N LYS A 228 -30.92 7.94 -17.90
CA LYS A 228 -29.90 8.40 -18.85
C LYS A 228 -28.81 9.27 -18.22
N GLY A 229 -29.16 10.11 -17.23
CA GLY A 229 -28.19 10.93 -16.51
C GLY A 229 -27.40 10.10 -15.50
N TYR A 230 -28.09 9.22 -14.78
CA TYR A 230 -27.50 8.34 -13.77
C TYR A 230 -26.44 7.38 -14.35
N PHE A 231 -26.76 6.64 -15.41
CA PHE A 231 -25.81 5.72 -16.06
C PHE A 231 -24.74 6.43 -16.92
N GLY A 232 -24.84 7.75 -17.08
CA GLY A 232 -23.82 8.53 -17.79
C GLY A 232 -22.59 8.84 -16.93
N ASP A 233 -22.72 8.76 -15.61
CA ASP A 233 -21.65 9.01 -14.65
C ASP A 233 -21.07 7.68 -14.14
N PRO A 234 -19.78 7.38 -14.39
CA PRO A 234 -19.14 6.15 -13.93
C PRO A 234 -19.26 5.92 -12.42
N TRP A 235 -19.32 6.97 -11.60
CA TRP A 235 -19.42 6.84 -10.15
C TRP A 235 -20.79 6.35 -9.70
N ASN A 236 -21.85 6.81 -10.35
CA ASN A 236 -23.20 6.32 -10.09
C ASN A 236 -23.38 4.88 -10.59
N VAL A 237 -22.70 4.49 -11.68
CA VAL A 237 -22.69 3.09 -12.15
C VAL A 237 -21.99 2.18 -11.12
N PHE A 238 -20.92 2.66 -10.49
CA PHE A 238 -20.23 1.93 -9.42
C PHE A 238 -21.12 1.76 -8.18
N ASP A 239 -21.79 2.83 -7.74
CA ASP A 239 -22.76 2.81 -6.65
C ASP A 239 -23.89 1.80 -6.89
N PHE A 240 -24.46 1.80 -8.11
CA PHE A 240 -25.45 0.81 -8.54
C PHE A 240 -24.96 -0.65 -8.42
N LEU A 241 -23.71 -0.91 -8.80
CA LEU A 241 -23.13 -2.24 -8.71
C LEU A 241 -22.98 -2.70 -7.25
N ILE A 242 -22.55 -1.80 -6.36
CA ILE A 242 -22.45 -2.09 -4.92
C ILE A 242 -23.82 -2.40 -4.32
N VAL A 243 -24.84 -1.60 -4.65
CA VAL A 243 -26.21 -1.83 -4.15
C VAL A 243 -26.78 -3.15 -4.65
N ILE A 244 -26.58 -3.50 -5.93
CA ILE A 244 -27.01 -4.82 -6.43
C ILE A 244 -26.25 -5.96 -5.74
N GLY A 245 -24.93 -5.82 -5.57
CA GLY A 245 -24.11 -6.83 -4.89
C GLY A 245 -24.60 -7.10 -3.47
N SER A 246 -24.88 -6.04 -2.71
CA SER A 246 -25.38 -6.14 -1.34
C SER A 246 -26.79 -6.72 -1.25
N VAL A 247 -27.71 -6.37 -2.17
CA VAL A 247 -29.05 -6.99 -2.23
C VAL A 247 -28.94 -8.48 -2.52
N VAL A 248 -28.06 -8.89 -3.43
CA VAL A 248 -27.82 -10.31 -3.73
C VAL A 248 -27.24 -11.05 -2.52
N ASP A 249 -26.27 -10.46 -1.80
CA ASP A 249 -25.71 -11.08 -0.59
C ASP A 249 -26.78 -11.31 0.49
N VAL A 250 -27.67 -10.33 0.70
CA VAL A 250 -28.79 -10.45 1.64
C VAL A 250 -29.73 -11.58 1.21
N ILE A 251 -30.11 -11.66 -0.07
CA ILE A 251 -30.98 -12.73 -0.57
C ILE A 251 -30.34 -14.11 -0.37
N LEU A 252 -29.05 -14.24 -0.67
CA LEU A 252 -28.31 -15.50 -0.49
C LEU A 252 -28.26 -15.92 0.99
N SER A 253 -28.08 -14.96 1.90
CA SER A 253 -28.06 -15.24 3.33
C SER A 253 -29.39 -15.82 3.86
N GLU A 254 -30.53 -15.34 3.36
CA GLU A 254 -31.86 -15.86 3.73
C GLU A 254 -32.10 -17.28 3.19
N VAL A 255 -31.61 -17.57 1.98
CA VAL A 255 -31.71 -18.90 1.37
C VAL A 255 -30.91 -19.94 2.17
N ASP A 256 -29.69 -19.59 2.61
CA ASP A 256 -28.86 -20.48 3.43
C ASP A 256 -29.52 -20.83 4.77
N VAL A 257 -30.17 -19.85 5.42
CA VAL A 257 -30.91 -20.05 6.69
C VAL A 257 -32.10 -21.00 6.48
N SER A 258 -32.85 -20.84 5.39
CA SER A 258 -33.99 -21.71 5.08
C SER A 258 -33.58 -23.18 4.82
N THR A 259 -32.38 -23.38 4.27
CA THR A 259 -31.83 -24.72 3.98
C THR A 259 -31.37 -25.44 5.26
N GLN A 260 -30.73 -24.73 6.21
CA GLN A 260 -30.34 -25.31 7.50
C GLN A 260 -31.53 -25.72 8.38
N ASN A 261 -32.68 -25.04 8.27
CA ASN A 261 -33.88 -25.46 9.01
C ASN A 261 -34.49 -26.78 8.50
N SER A 262 -34.06 -27.29 7.34
CA SER A 262 -34.56 -28.54 6.75
C SER A 262 -33.56 -29.70 6.81
N GLY A 263 -32.34 -29.49 7.31
CA GLY A 263 -31.29 -30.50 7.37
C GLY A 263 -30.25 -30.20 8.45
N SER A 264 -30.08 -31.18 9.35
CA SER A 264 -29.09 -31.31 10.43
C SER A 264 -27.92 -30.30 10.46
N HIS A 265 -27.68 -29.75 11.65
CA HIS A 265 -26.47 -29.01 12.05
C HIS A 265 -25.19 -29.54 11.40
N VAL A 266 -24.75 -28.89 10.32
CA VAL A 266 -23.38 -29.03 9.80
C VAL A 266 -22.71 -27.68 9.99
N CYS A 267 -21.62 -27.67 10.77
CA CYS A 267 -20.74 -26.53 10.92
C CYS A 267 -20.29 -26.05 9.53
N THR A 268 -20.67 -24.84 9.13
CA THR A 268 -20.17 -24.21 7.91
C THR A 268 -18.73 -23.73 8.12
N PRO A 269 -17.82 -23.96 7.16
CA PRO A 269 -16.48 -23.40 7.21
C PRO A 269 -16.51 -21.88 6.97
N MET A 270 -15.55 -21.18 7.57
CA MET A 270 -15.16 -19.77 7.38
C MET A 270 -15.97 -18.99 6.35
N GLN A 271 -16.72 -17.98 6.81
CA GLN A 271 -17.20 -16.91 5.96
C GLN A 271 -16.00 -16.23 5.29
N VAL A 272 -15.81 -16.52 4.01
CA VAL A 272 -14.97 -15.75 3.11
C VAL A 272 -15.49 -14.32 3.16
N VAL A 273 -14.56 -13.38 3.34
CA VAL A 273 -14.77 -11.92 3.36
C VAL A 273 -15.87 -11.54 2.36
N ARG A 274 -17.04 -11.19 2.89
CA ARG A 274 -18.14 -10.58 2.14
C ARG A 274 -17.74 -9.12 1.93
N TRP A 275 -17.68 -8.72 0.66
CA TRP A 275 -17.30 -7.39 0.21
C TRP A 275 -18.46 -6.41 0.37
#